data_AF-A0A510HLJ7-F1
#
_entry.id   AF-A0A510HLJ7-F1
#
_cell.length_a   1.000
_cell.length_b   1.000
_cell.length_c   1.000
_cell.angle_alpha   90.00
_cell.angle_beta   90.00
_cell.angle_gamma   90.00
#
_symmetry.space_group_name_H-M   'P 1'
#
loop_
_entity.id
_entity.type
_entity.pdbx_description
1 polymer ?
#
loop_
_entity_poly.entity_id
_entity_poly.type
_entity_poly.pdbx_seq_one_letter_code
_entity_poly.pdbx_strand_id
1 'polypeptide(L)'
;MAEGGFRLPGCSYEELANIIIAYGTRDSAASPGDVGKLNAVHQSSASRTNGFLVEIGVLTGERERLVTRRGRELALALARKDAEGIRRSWRALVSSSEFLQNVVSAVKLREGMLYPTLQAYVAHAAGQPRNKPVMTGAGTVIEILKAAGLLREEAPGQLTATLEEEGEEASGEPGEPAKREPAEVTLEAGAGPSLSIHLHIRCAAEDLDEVVPRLKELLRELRG
;
A
#
# COMPACT_ATOMS: atom_id res chain seq x y z
N MET A 1 -4.28 -9.70 21.50
CA MET A 1 -3.50 -10.15 20.33
C MET A 1 -4.45 -10.99 19.49
N ALA A 2 -4.78 -10.58 18.27
CA ALA A 2 -5.72 -11.33 17.45
C ALA A 2 -5.03 -12.62 16.94
N GLU A 3 -5.57 -13.77 17.30
CA GLU A 3 -5.23 -15.05 16.68
C GLU A 3 -5.73 -15.04 15.24
N GLY A 4 -4.81 -14.81 14.29
CA GLY A 4 -5.10 -14.81 12.87
C GLY A 4 -4.08 -13.97 12.12
N GLY A 5 -3.12 -14.61 11.44
CA GLY A 5 -2.19 -13.91 10.57
C GLY A 5 -2.89 -13.22 9.40
N PHE A 6 -2.19 -12.30 8.73
CA PHE A 6 -2.71 -11.54 7.59
C PHE A 6 -3.32 -12.45 6.52
N ARG A 7 -4.49 -12.10 5.98
CA ARG A 7 -5.18 -12.93 4.99
C ARG A 7 -4.68 -12.64 3.60
N LEU A 8 -4.01 -13.61 2.99
CA LEU A 8 -3.58 -13.51 1.60
C LEU A 8 -4.75 -13.73 0.62
N PRO A 9 -4.71 -13.11 -0.57
CA PRO A 9 -5.73 -13.33 -1.60
C PRO A 9 -5.72 -14.79 -2.08
N GLY A 10 -6.89 -15.35 -2.37
CA GLY A 10 -7.03 -16.76 -2.78
C GLY A 10 -6.92 -17.01 -4.28
N CYS A 11 -6.48 -16.01 -5.05
CA CYS A 11 -6.54 -15.96 -6.51
C CYS A 11 -5.32 -15.22 -7.10
N SER A 12 -5.19 -15.24 -8.43
CA SER A 12 -4.17 -14.47 -9.17
C SER A 12 -4.48 -12.96 -9.17
N TYR A 13 -3.51 -12.12 -9.56
CA TYR A 13 -3.73 -10.68 -9.68
C TYR A 13 -4.81 -10.31 -10.71
N GLU A 14 -4.84 -10.99 -11.86
CA GLU A 14 -5.86 -10.75 -12.87
C GLU A 14 -7.27 -11.08 -12.34
N GLU A 15 -7.40 -12.21 -11.65
CA GLU A 15 -8.68 -12.60 -11.04
C GLU A 15 -9.08 -11.65 -9.91
N LEU A 16 -8.13 -11.22 -9.08
CA LEU A 16 -8.33 -10.20 -8.06
C LEU A 16 -8.82 -8.87 -8.67
N ALA A 17 -8.19 -8.40 -9.74
CA ALA A 17 -8.58 -7.18 -10.44
C ALA A 17 -10.02 -7.28 -10.96
N ASN A 18 -10.37 -8.42 -11.57
CA ASN A 18 -11.73 -8.68 -12.05
C ASN A 18 -12.75 -8.68 -10.90
N ILE A 19 -12.41 -9.25 -9.74
CA ILE A 19 -13.26 -9.23 -8.53
C ILE A 19 -13.45 -7.78 -8.06
N ILE A 20 -12.39 -6.97 -7.99
CA ILE A 20 -12.46 -5.57 -7.55
C ILE A 20 -13.32 -4.74 -8.50
N ILE A 21 -13.15 -4.91 -9.82
CA ILE A 21 -13.99 -4.26 -10.85
C ILE A 21 -15.46 -4.63 -10.65
N ALA A 22 -15.75 -5.91 -10.41
CA ALA A 22 -17.12 -6.38 -10.23
C ALA A 22 -17.77 -5.82 -8.95
N TYR A 23 -17.00 -5.60 -7.88
CA TYR A 23 -17.51 -4.90 -6.69
C TYR A 23 -17.72 -3.40 -6.93
N GLY A 24 -16.80 -2.74 -7.65
CA GLY A 24 -16.80 -1.28 -7.80
C GLY A 24 -17.70 -0.72 -8.91
N THR A 25 -18.08 -1.52 -9.90
CA THR A 25 -18.97 -1.10 -11.00
C THR A 25 -20.46 -1.26 -10.67
N ARG A 26 -20.80 -1.53 -9.41
CA ARG A 26 -22.19 -1.69 -8.96
C ARG A 26 -22.63 -0.47 -8.14
N ASP A 27 -23.71 0.16 -8.59
CA ASP A 27 -24.27 1.41 -8.04
C ASP A 27 -24.90 1.28 -6.64
N SER A 28 -24.82 0.12 -5.99
CA SER A 28 -25.43 -0.09 -4.67
C SER A 28 -24.56 -0.97 -3.80
N ALA A 29 -24.61 -0.70 -2.50
CA ALA A 29 -24.07 -1.50 -1.42
C ALA A 29 -24.10 -3.00 -1.77
N ALA A 30 -22.95 -3.59 -2.11
CA ALA A 30 -22.87 -4.97 -2.58
C ALA A 30 -23.30 -5.92 -1.46
N SER A 31 -24.57 -6.35 -1.49
CA SER A 31 -25.08 -7.40 -0.60
C SER A 31 -24.31 -8.69 -0.89
N PRO A 32 -24.07 -9.56 0.12
CA PRO A 32 -23.53 -10.90 -0.11
C PRO A 32 -24.30 -11.71 -1.17
N GLY A 33 -25.59 -11.42 -1.40
CA GLY A 33 -26.41 -12.03 -2.45
C GLY A 33 -26.05 -11.60 -3.88
N ASP A 34 -25.41 -10.44 -4.05
CA ASP A 34 -25.03 -9.93 -5.37
C ASP A 34 -23.75 -10.56 -5.92
N VAL A 35 -22.89 -11.09 -5.04
CA VAL A 35 -21.77 -11.99 -5.42
C VAL A 35 -22.33 -13.23 -6.14
N GLY A 36 -23.56 -13.63 -5.83
CA GLY A 36 -24.31 -14.73 -6.47
C GLY A 36 -24.57 -14.57 -7.97
N LYS A 37 -24.33 -13.37 -8.55
CA LYS A 37 -24.47 -13.09 -9.99
C LYS A 37 -23.13 -13.15 -10.75
N LEU A 38 -22.02 -13.34 -10.05
CA LEU A 38 -20.75 -13.68 -10.69
C LEU A 38 -20.85 -15.12 -11.23
N ASN A 39 -20.15 -15.43 -12.33
CA ASN A 39 -20.01 -16.82 -12.75
C ASN A 39 -19.44 -17.65 -11.57
N ALA A 40 -19.89 -18.90 -11.41
CA ALA A 40 -19.61 -19.73 -10.23
C ALA A 40 -18.11 -19.77 -9.83
N VAL A 41 -17.20 -19.70 -10.81
CA VAL A 41 -15.75 -19.60 -10.61
C VAL A 41 -15.37 -18.36 -9.79
N HIS A 42 -15.85 -17.18 -10.20
CA HIS A 42 -15.56 -15.91 -9.52
C HIS A 42 -16.19 -15.84 -8.12
N GLN A 43 -17.28 -16.55 -7.84
CA GLN A 43 -17.86 -16.61 -6.48
C GLN A 43 -16.92 -17.32 -5.50
N SER A 44 -16.37 -18.47 -5.92
CA SER A 44 -15.46 -19.26 -5.08
C SER A 44 -14.16 -18.49 -4.77
N SER A 45 -13.64 -17.76 -5.75
CA SER A 45 -12.43 -16.94 -5.61
C SER A 45 -12.70 -15.66 -4.84
N ALA A 46 -13.85 -15.00 -5.05
CA ALA A 46 -14.27 -13.84 -4.27
C ALA A 46 -14.40 -14.21 -2.80
N SER A 47 -15.08 -15.31 -2.46
CA SER A 47 -15.23 -15.75 -1.07
C SER A 47 -13.87 -15.93 -0.36
N ARG A 48 -12.92 -16.59 -1.02
CA ARG A 48 -11.56 -16.80 -0.50
C ARG A 48 -10.71 -15.52 -0.43
N THR A 49 -11.09 -14.47 -1.14
CA THR A 49 -10.31 -13.22 -1.27
C THR A 49 -10.92 -12.05 -0.52
N ASN A 50 -12.18 -12.14 -0.10
CA ASN A 50 -12.87 -11.06 0.61
C ASN A 50 -12.17 -10.65 1.91
N GLY A 51 -11.61 -11.62 2.65
CA GLY A 51 -10.86 -11.32 3.87
C GLY A 51 -9.66 -10.40 3.61
N PHE A 52 -8.90 -10.68 2.55
CA PHE A 52 -7.82 -9.81 2.08
C PHE A 52 -8.35 -8.43 1.69
N LEU A 53 -9.40 -8.35 0.87
CA LEU A 53 -9.98 -7.08 0.40
C LEU A 53 -10.49 -6.19 1.54
N VAL A 54 -10.98 -6.79 2.63
CA VAL A 54 -11.35 -6.06 3.86
C VAL A 54 -10.11 -5.56 4.58
N GLU A 55 -9.08 -6.42 4.76
CA GLU A 55 -7.85 -6.05 5.46
C GLU A 55 -7.07 -4.91 4.78
N ILE A 56 -7.08 -4.86 3.44
CA ILE A 56 -6.42 -3.77 2.69
C ILE A 56 -7.32 -2.54 2.48
N GLY A 57 -8.57 -2.57 2.96
CA GLY A 57 -9.49 -1.43 2.89
C GLY A 57 -10.18 -1.20 1.56
N VAL A 58 -10.29 -2.23 0.70
CA VAL A 58 -11.10 -2.19 -0.53
C VAL A 58 -12.58 -2.41 -0.23
N LEU A 59 -12.90 -3.27 0.74
CA LEU A 59 -14.27 -3.54 1.21
C LEU A 59 -14.45 -3.16 2.69
N THR A 60 -15.69 -2.84 3.09
CA THR A 60 -16.05 -2.56 4.49
C THR A 60 -16.55 -3.82 5.19
N GLY A 61 -15.84 -4.22 6.25
CA GLY A 61 -16.26 -5.30 7.14
C GLY A 61 -16.49 -6.65 6.46
N GLU A 62 -16.63 -7.70 7.27
CA GLU A 62 -16.76 -9.07 6.71
C GLU A 62 -18.19 -9.43 6.32
N ARG A 63 -19.18 -8.78 6.94
CA ARG A 63 -20.61 -9.04 6.73
C ARG A 63 -21.21 -8.17 5.63
N GLU A 64 -20.97 -6.86 5.69
CA GLU A 64 -21.60 -5.91 4.77
C GLU A 64 -20.90 -5.90 3.41
N ARG A 65 -19.57 -6.08 3.37
CA ARG A 65 -18.75 -6.22 2.14
C ARG A 65 -19.00 -5.11 1.12
N LEU A 66 -19.22 -3.88 1.59
CA LEU A 66 -19.48 -2.74 0.72
C LEU A 66 -18.16 -2.23 0.17
N VAL A 67 -18.12 -1.88 -1.10
CA VAL A 67 -16.93 -1.27 -1.68
C VAL A 67 -16.68 0.11 -1.04
N THR A 68 -15.45 0.31 -0.54
CA THR A 68 -15.04 1.59 0.05
C THR A 68 -14.86 2.65 -1.04
N ARG A 69 -14.67 3.90 -0.65
CA ARG A 69 -14.30 4.96 -1.60
C ARG A 69 -13.00 4.62 -2.34
N ARG A 70 -11.95 4.22 -1.61
CA ARG A 70 -10.66 3.80 -2.20
C ARG A 70 -10.81 2.57 -3.10
N GLY A 71 -11.64 1.61 -2.69
CA GLY A 71 -11.99 0.45 -3.50
C GLY A 71 -12.68 0.81 -4.81
N ARG A 72 -13.61 1.78 -4.79
CA ARG A 72 -14.26 2.30 -6.01
C ARG A 72 -13.28 3.03 -6.93
N GLU A 73 -12.43 3.88 -6.38
CA GLU A 73 -11.38 4.58 -7.14
C GLU A 73 -10.48 3.57 -7.86
N LEU A 74 -10.01 2.53 -7.15
CA LEU A 74 -9.22 1.45 -7.74
C LEU A 74 -10.00 0.69 -8.82
N ALA A 75 -11.24 0.30 -8.54
CA ALA A 75 -12.07 -0.44 -9.49
C ALA A 75 -12.30 0.32 -10.80
N LEU A 76 -12.56 1.63 -10.72
CA LEU A 76 -12.71 2.49 -11.90
C LEU A 76 -11.41 2.58 -12.71
N ALA A 77 -10.27 2.73 -12.03
CA ALA A 77 -8.97 2.76 -12.70
C ALA A 77 -8.65 1.43 -13.41
N LEU A 78 -8.91 0.30 -12.74
CA LEU A 78 -8.77 -1.05 -13.32
C LEU A 78 -9.69 -1.24 -14.53
N ALA A 79 -10.96 -0.85 -14.44
CA ALA A 79 -11.92 -0.99 -15.53
C ALA A 79 -11.54 -0.17 -16.76
N ARG A 80 -10.96 1.02 -16.56
CA ARG A 80 -10.47 1.91 -17.63
C ARG A 80 -9.07 1.55 -18.13
N LYS A 81 -8.39 0.61 -17.47
CA LYS A 81 -6.97 0.29 -17.70
C LYS A 81 -6.07 1.53 -17.60
N ASP A 82 -6.43 2.45 -16.71
CA ASP A 82 -5.65 3.66 -16.41
C ASP A 82 -4.44 3.29 -15.54
N ALA A 83 -3.28 3.08 -16.17
CA ALA A 83 -2.06 2.64 -15.49
C ALA A 83 -1.64 3.58 -14.34
N GLU A 84 -1.75 4.88 -14.55
CA GLU A 84 -1.44 5.89 -13.53
C GLU A 84 -2.43 5.84 -12.37
N GLY A 85 -3.73 5.77 -12.69
CA GLY A 85 -4.79 5.64 -11.70
C GLY A 85 -4.68 4.36 -10.88
N ILE A 86 -4.36 3.23 -11.52
CA ILE A 86 -4.14 1.93 -10.87
C ILE A 86 -2.97 2.05 -9.90
N ARG A 87 -1.82 2.57 -10.36
CA ARG A 87 -0.63 2.75 -9.54
C ARG A 87 -0.90 3.64 -8.32
N ARG A 88 -1.50 4.81 -8.50
CA ARG A 88 -1.85 5.72 -7.40
C ARG A 88 -2.79 5.06 -6.40
N SER A 89 -3.82 4.37 -6.89
CA SER A 89 -4.81 3.70 -6.03
C SER A 89 -4.18 2.56 -5.22
N TRP A 90 -3.32 1.75 -5.85
CA TRP A 90 -2.59 0.70 -5.14
C TRP A 90 -1.61 1.27 -4.12
N ARG A 91 -0.86 2.33 -4.45
CA ARG A 91 0.01 3.01 -3.47
C ARG A 91 -0.78 3.48 -2.25
N ALA A 92 -1.96 4.08 -2.46
CA ALA A 92 -2.81 4.52 -1.37
C ALA A 92 -3.23 3.36 -0.45
N LEU A 93 -3.64 2.22 -1.01
CA LEU A 93 -4.03 1.03 -0.24
C LEU A 93 -2.84 0.38 0.47
N VAL A 94 -1.71 0.22 -0.22
CA VAL A 94 -0.46 -0.31 0.36
C VAL A 94 0.00 0.58 1.52
N SER A 95 -0.06 1.90 1.35
CA SER A 95 0.37 2.85 2.40
C SER A 95 -0.49 2.80 3.67
N SER A 96 -1.70 2.23 3.59
CA SER A 96 -2.57 2.01 4.75
C SER A 96 -2.48 0.60 5.34
N SER A 97 -1.65 -0.28 4.77
CA SER A 97 -1.48 -1.65 5.25
C SER A 97 -0.07 -1.85 5.78
N GLU A 98 0.04 -1.99 7.11
CA GLU A 98 1.32 -2.27 7.78
C GLU A 98 2.00 -3.52 7.22
N PHE A 99 1.22 -4.58 6.99
CA PHE A 99 1.72 -5.82 6.40
C PHE A 99 2.37 -5.58 5.02
N LEU A 100 1.69 -4.88 4.11
CA LEU A 100 2.20 -4.65 2.76
C LEU A 100 3.42 -3.71 2.78
N GLN A 101 3.44 -2.71 3.66
CA GLN A 101 4.61 -1.86 3.87
C GLN A 101 5.82 -2.67 4.37
N ASN A 102 5.61 -3.57 5.34
CA ASN A 102 6.67 -4.43 5.86
C ASN A 102 7.28 -5.34 4.78
N VAL A 103 6.46 -5.84 3.84
CA VAL A 103 6.96 -6.60 2.68
C VAL A 103 7.87 -5.74 1.80
N VAL A 104 7.48 -4.50 1.49
CA VAL A 104 8.32 -3.58 0.71
C VAL A 104 9.62 -3.27 1.44
N SER A 105 9.55 -2.99 2.75
CA SER A 105 10.72 -2.72 3.59
C SER A 105 11.68 -3.90 3.64
N ALA A 106 11.18 -5.13 3.69
CA ALA A 106 12.02 -6.33 3.68
C ALA A 106 12.82 -6.48 2.37
N VAL A 107 12.24 -6.11 1.23
CA VAL A 107 12.94 -6.10 -0.06
C VAL A 107 13.99 -4.97 -0.08
N LYS A 108 13.65 -3.77 0.42
CA LYS A 108 14.59 -2.64 0.55
C LYS A 108 15.82 -3.00 1.37
N LEU A 109 15.61 -3.57 2.56
CA LEU A 109 16.69 -3.93 3.50
C LEU A 109 17.64 -5.01 2.96
N ARG A 110 17.20 -5.79 1.98
CA ARG A 110 17.99 -6.87 1.37
C ARG A 110 18.57 -6.49 0.02
N GLU A 111 18.39 -5.24 -0.40
CA GLU A 111 18.81 -4.74 -1.72
C GLU A 111 18.26 -5.57 -2.89
N GLY A 112 17.07 -6.14 -2.68
CA GLY A 112 16.40 -7.01 -3.62
C GLY A 112 16.29 -8.47 -3.19
N MET A 113 15.37 -9.19 -3.83
CA MET A 113 15.07 -10.59 -3.53
C MET A 113 14.59 -11.33 -4.77
N LEU A 114 14.92 -12.63 -4.87
CA LEU A 114 14.33 -13.48 -5.89
C LEU A 114 12.82 -13.65 -5.66
N TYR A 115 12.03 -13.71 -6.73
CA TYR A 115 10.57 -13.85 -6.70
C TYR A 115 10.10 -15.01 -5.81
N PRO A 116 10.63 -16.26 -5.94
CA PRO A 116 10.22 -17.36 -5.07
C PRO A 116 10.57 -17.13 -3.59
N THR A 117 11.67 -16.44 -3.32
CA THR A 117 12.09 -16.07 -1.97
C THR A 117 11.14 -15.04 -1.37
N LEU A 118 10.71 -14.06 -2.15
CA LEU A 118 9.71 -13.08 -1.72
C LEU A 118 8.35 -13.71 -1.49
N GLN A 119 7.90 -14.61 -2.35
CA GLN A 119 6.64 -15.33 -2.12
C GLN A 119 6.69 -16.14 -0.81
N ALA A 120 7.80 -16.84 -0.56
CA ALA A 120 7.98 -17.60 0.68
C ALA A 120 8.00 -16.68 1.91
N TYR A 121 8.65 -15.52 1.81
CA TYR A 121 8.67 -14.51 2.85
C TYR A 121 7.26 -13.98 3.15
N VAL A 122 6.48 -13.61 2.12
CA VAL A 122 5.10 -13.11 2.26
C VAL A 122 4.21 -14.15 2.95
N ALA A 123 4.28 -15.42 2.54
CA ALA A 123 3.52 -16.51 3.17
C ALA A 123 3.89 -16.67 4.65
N HIS A 124 5.18 -16.66 4.97
CA HIS A 124 5.68 -16.76 6.34
C HIS A 124 5.26 -15.55 7.20
N ALA A 125 5.44 -14.34 6.69
CA ALA A 125 5.05 -13.10 7.38
C ALA A 125 3.54 -13.03 7.64
N ALA A 126 2.74 -13.61 6.75
CA ALA A 126 1.29 -13.74 6.91
C ALA A 126 0.88 -14.84 7.91
N GLY A 127 1.84 -15.61 8.46
CA GLY A 127 1.56 -16.73 9.34
C GLY A 127 0.86 -17.90 8.65
N GLN A 128 0.99 -18.03 7.32
CA GLN A 128 0.27 -19.03 6.52
C GLN A 128 1.20 -20.15 6.03
N PRO A 129 0.69 -21.40 5.91
CA PRO A 129 1.50 -22.53 5.42
C PRO A 129 1.84 -22.37 3.94
N ARG A 130 2.98 -22.91 3.52
CA ARG A 130 3.48 -22.84 2.13
C ARG A 130 2.82 -23.87 1.20
N ASN A 131 1.49 -23.84 1.11
CA ASN A 131 0.74 -24.65 0.16
C ASN A 131 0.46 -23.89 -1.15
N LYS A 132 0.05 -24.60 -2.21
CA LYS A 132 -0.15 -24.00 -3.54
C LYS A 132 -1.09 -22.78 -3.54
N PRO A 133 -2.29 -22.83 -2.92
CA PRO A 133 -3.16 -21.65 -2.81
C PRO A 133 -2.51 -20.44 -2.13
N VAL A 134 -1.80 -20.65 -1.01
CA VAL A 134 -1.12 -19.57 -0.28
C VAL A 134 0.01 -18.97 -1.11
N MET A 135 0.77 -19.79 -1.82
CA MET A 135 1.84 -19.31 -2.70
C MET A 135 1.29 -18.50 -3.89
N THR A 136 0.14 -18.89 -4.45
CA THR A 136 -0.58 -18.05 -5.43
C THR A 136 -0.93 -16.70 -4.84
N GLY A 137 -1.50 -16.67 -3.62
CA GLY A 137 -1.85 -15.44 -2.93
C GLY A 137 -0.66 -14.53 -2.63
N ALA A 138 0.44 -15.12 -2.18
CA ALA A 138 1.70 -14.42 -1.97
C ALA A 138 2.25 -13.82 -3.28
N GLY A 139 2.15 -14.56 -4.39
CA GLY A 139 2.49 -14.04 -5.72
C GLY A 139 1.61 -12.86 -6.12
N THR A 140 0.31 -12.93 -5.84
CA THR A 140 -0.61 -11.82 -6.11
C THR A 140 -0.27 -10.57 -5.30
N VAL A 141 0.16 -10.71 -4.04
CA VAL A 141 0.68 -9.57 -3.26
C VAL A 141 1.89 -8.93 -3.95
N ILE A 142 2.82 -9.73 -4.47
CA ILE A 142 3.98 -9.20 -5.21
C ILE A 142 3.53 -8.43 -6.45
N GLU A 143 2.58 -8.97 -7.22
CA GLU A 143 2.05 -8.28 -8.40
C GLU A 143 1.32 -6.98 -8.05
N ILE A 144 0.62 -6.91 -6.90
CA ILE A 144 0.06 -5.64 -6.39
C ILE A 144 1.17 -4.63 -6.14
N LEU A 145 2.27 -5.03 -5.50
CA LEU A 145 3.40 -4.14 -5.21
C LEU A 145 4.11 -3.68 -6.49
N LYS A 146 4.19 -4.53 -7.51
CA LYS A 146 4.67 -4.14 -8.85
C LYS A 146 3.71 -3.18 -9.53
N ALA A 147 2.40 -3.43 -9.49
CA ALA A 147 1.38 -2.54 -10.04
C ALA A 147 1.34 -1.17 -9.31
N ALA A 148 1.68 -1.16 -8.02
CA ALA A 148 1.89 0.05 -7.24
C ALA A 148 3.21 0.79 -7.58
N GLY A 149 4.06 0.23 -8.45
CA GLY A 149 5.39 0.77 -8.73
C GLY A 149 6.27 0.87 -7.49
N LEU A 150 6.11 -0.09 -6.56
CA LEU A 150 6.91 -0.20 -5.33
C LEU A 150 7.97 -1.30 -5.45
N LEU A 151 7.75 -2.26 -6.36
CA LEU A 151 8.72 -3.27 -6.76
C LEU A 151 8.92 -3.22 -8.27
N ARG A 152 10.16 -3.46 -8.71
CA ARG A 152 10.51 -3.63 -10.12
C ARG A 152 11.40 -4.84 -10.30
N GLU A 153 11.37 -5.42 -11.49
CA GLU A 153 12.21 -6.55 -11.86
C GLU A 153 13.45 -6.01 -12.59
N GLU A 154 14.63 -6.14 -11.96
CA GLU A 154 15.91 -5.64 -12.50
C GLU A 154 16.64 -6.68 -13.35
N ALA A 155 16.47 -7.94 -12.95
CA ALA A 155 17.00 -9.10 -13.63
C ALA A 155 15.96 -10.21 -13.58
N PRO A 156 16.02 -11.24 -14.43
CA PRO A 156 15.03 -12.30 -14.46
C PRO A 156 14.79 -12.92 -13.08
N GLY A 157 13.59 -12.70 -12.55
CA GLY A 157 13.16 -13.17 -11.25
C GLY A 157 13.73 -12.41 -10.05
N GLN A 158 14.50 -11.33 -10.22
CA GLN A 158 15.03 -10.51 -9.12
C GLN A 158 14.21 -9.22 -8.97
N LEU A 159 13.59 -9.07 -7.80
CA LEU A 159 12.76 -7.93 -7.45
C LEU A 159 13.52 -6.98 -6.55
N THR A 160 13.59 -5.71 -6.93
CA THR A 160 14.10 -4.63 -6.07
C THR A 160 12.97 -3.68 -5.73
N ALA A 161 13.10 -3.04 -4.58
CA ALA A 161 12.17 -1.99 -4.22
C ALA A 161 12.51 -0.71 -4.97
N THR A 162 11.49 -0.06 -5.52
CA THR A 162 11.67 1.24 -6.16
C THR A 162 11.90 2.26 -5.06
N LEU A 163 13.08 2.87 -5.07
CA LEU A 163 13.32 4.12 -4.36
C LEU A 163 12.50 5.17 -5.10
N GLU A 164 11.65 5.90 -4.39
CA GLU A 164 11.05 7.09 -4.97
C GLU A 164 12.20 8.06 -5.22
N GLU A 165 12.68 8.11 -6.46
CA GLU A 165 13.28 9.34 -6.95
C GLU A 165 12.11 10.32 -7.04
N GLU A 166 12.03 11.21 -6.05
CA GLU A 166 11.27 12.43 -6.21
C GLU A 166 11.87 13.18 -7.41
N GLY A 167 11.23 13.06 -8.56
CA GLY A 167 11.46 13.92 -9.72
C GLY A 167 12.06 13.21 -10.93
N GLU A 168 11.23 13.00 -11.94
CA GLU A 168 11.68 13.09 -13.33
C GLU A 168 10.72 13.99 -14.10
N GLU A 169 11.23 15.19 -14.35
CA GLU A 169 10.67 16.25 -15.16
C GLU A 169 10.66 15.83 -16.64
N ALA A 170 9.59 16.16 -17.35
CA ALA A 170 9.62 16.24 -18.79
C ALA A 170 10.18 17.62 -19.21
N SER A 171 11.47 17.61 -19.57
CA SER A 171 12.12 18.41 -20.62
C SER A 171 12.00 19.95 -20.60
N GLY A 172 13.12 20.61 -20.25
CA GLY A 172 13.44 21.98 -20.67
C GLY A 172 14.60 22.64 -19.90
N GLU A 173 15.84 22.50 -20.38
CA GLU A 173 17.01 23.29 -19.92
C GLU A 173 16.86 24.80 -20.27
N PRO A 174 17.71 25.72 -19.74
CA PRO A 174 18.55 25.66 -18.53
C PRO A 174 18.37 26.89 -17.61
N GLY A 175 18.47 26.68 -16.29
CA GLY A 175 18.56 27.76 -15.33
C GLY A 175 18.84 27.25 -13.93
N GLU A 176 20.12 27.19 -13.56
CA GLU A 176 20.58 26.96 -12.19
C GLU A 176 19.96 28.01 -11.25
N PRO A 177 19.38 27.60 -10.10
CA PRO A 177 20.14 27.78 -8.87
C PRO A 177 19.94 26.68 -7.80
N ALA A 178 21.06 26.26 -7.23
CA ALA A 178 21.30 25.94 -5.82
C ALA A 178 20.25 25.08 -5.06
N LYS A 179 20.59 23.78 -4.97
CA LYS A 179 20.26 22.81 -3.92
C LYS A 179 19.96 23.45 -2.55
N ARG A 180 18.75 23.25 -2.03
CA ARG A 180 18.44 23.39 -0.60
C ARG A 180 17.95 22.04 -0.08
N GLU A 181 18.81 21.38 0.68
CA GLU A 181 18.49 20.18 1.45
C GLU A 181 17.48 20.54 2.55
N PRO A 182 16.48 19.69 2.86
CA PRO A 182 15.66 19.87 4.04
C PRO A 182 16.53 19.68 5.29
N ALA A 183 16.55 20.68 6.16
CA ALA A 183 17.24 20.61 7.44
C ALA A 183 16.52 19.63 8.36
N GLU A 184 17.11 18.45 8.57
CA GLU A 184 16.77 17.59 9.70
C GLU A 184 17.25 18.25 10.99
N VAL A 185 16.31 18.64 11.86
CA VAL A 185 16.62 19.20 13.18
C VAL A 185 16.33 18.13 14.22
N THR A 186 17.35 17.38 14.60
CA THR A 186 17.30 16.46 15.75
C THR A 186 17.59 17.24 17.02
N LEU A 187 16.62 17.33 17.91
CA LEU A 187 16.75 17.99 19.21
C LEU A 187 16.86 16.91 20.30
N GLU A 188 18.08 16.64 20.78
CA GLU A 188 18.26 15.79 21.95
C GLU A 188 17.97 16.58 23.24
N ALA A 189 16.89 16.21 23.93
CA ALA A 189 16.59 16.70 25.27
C ALA A 189 17.20 15.75 26.31
N GLY A 190 17.87 16.33 27.32
CA GLY A 190 18.79 15.68 28.23
C GLY A 190 18.21 14.62 29.18
N ALA A 191 19.15 13.99 29.89
CA ALA A 191 19.03 12.77 30.70
C ALA A 191 17.76 12.69 31.58
N GLY A 192 16.83 11.87 31.11
CA GLY A 192 15.60 11.40 31.75
C GLY A 192 14.99 10.29 30.88
N PRO A 193 13.87 9.64 31.26
CA PRO A 193 13.20 8.68 30.38
C PRO A 193 12.87 9.36 29.05
N SER A 194 13.50 8.92 27.96
CA SER A 194 13.45 9.60 26.68
C SER A 194 12.13 9.32 25.94
N LEU A 195 11.40 10.38 25.64
CA LEU A 195 10.23 10.36 24.77
C LEU A 195 10.70 10.71 23.36
N SER A 196 10.68 9.74 22.45
CA SER A 196 10.97 9.98 21.03
C SER A 196 9.68 10.30 20.27
N ILE A 197 9.60 11.49 19.68
CA ILE A 197 8.44 11.96 18.89
C ILE A 197 8.89 12.19 17.45
N HIS A 198 8.37 11.39 16.52
CA HIS A 198 8.54 11.60 15.08
C HIS A 198 7.36 12.41 14.54
N LEU A 199 7.63 13.61 14.03
CA LEU A 199 6.60 14.53 13.55
C LEU A 199 6.74 14.74 12.02
N HIS A 200 5.68 14.40 11.28
CA HIS A 200 5.59 14.71 9.84
C HIS A 200 4.58 15.83 9.62
N ILE A 201 5.03 16.95 9.05
CA ILE A 201 4.18 18.10 8.75
C ILE A 201 4.03 18.20 7.23
N ARG A 202 2.79 18.20 6.75
CA ARG A 202 2.43 18.53 5.36
C ARG A 202 1.66 19.84 5.39
N CYS A 203 2.25 20.90 4.85
CA CYS A 203 1.62 22.21 4.69
C CYS A 203 1.91 22.77 3.31
N ALA A 204 1.04 23.64 2.79
CA ALA A 204 1.32 24.38 1.56
C ALA A 204 2.34 25.49 1.85
N ALA A 205 3.07 25.95 0.83
CA ALA A 205 4.10 26.97 1.00
C ALA A 205 3.57 28.28 1.61
N GLU A 206 2.29 28.57 1.35
CA GLU A 206 1.54 29.73 1.84
C GLU A 206 1.31 29.68 3.36
N ASP A 207 1.24 28.48 3.94
CA ASP A 207 0.93 28.26 5.35
C ASP A 207 2.17 28.17 6.24
N LEU A 208 3.37 28.14 5.64
CA LEU A 208 4.62 27.88 6.37
C LEU A 208 4.90 28.95 7.44
N ASP A 209 4.61 30.20 7.13
CA ASP A 209 4.79 31.34 8.05
C ASP A 209 3.87 31.27 9.28
N GLU A 210 2.74 30.58 9.19
CA GLU A 210 1.83 30.34 10.31
C GLU A 210 2.17 29.07 11.10
N VAL A 211 2.63 28.03 10.40
CA VAL A 211 2.93 26.71 10.98
C VAL A 211 4.21 26.76 11.83
N VAL A 212 5.24 27.48 11.37
CA VAL A 212 6.55 27.54 12.06
C VAL A 212 6.47 28.14 13.47
N PRO A 213 5.78 29.27 13.72
CA PRO A 213 5.63 29.82 15.07
C PRO A 213 4.90 28.87 16.03
N ARG A 214 3.82 28.23 15.57
CA ARG A 214 3.02 27.28 16.37
C ARG A 214 3.82 26.03 16.73
N LEU A 215 4.62 25.52 15.80
CA LEU A 215 5.51 24.41 16.07
C LEU A 215 6.58 24.76 17.10
N LYS A 216 7.15 25.97 17.04
CA LYS A 216 8.12 26.45 18.04
C LYS A 216 7.51 26.60 19.42
N GLU A 217 6.25 27.00 19.51
CA GLU A 217 5.51 27.09 20.78
C GLU A 217 5.25 25.70 21.37
N LEU A 218 4.76 24.75 20.55
CA LEU A 218 4.57 23.36 20.94
C LEU A 218 5.88 22.72 21.46
N LEU A 219 6.99 22.92 20.75
CA LEU A 219 8.30 22.39 21.16
C LEU A 219 8.81 23.04 22.46
N ARG A 220 8.38 24.27 22.77
CA ARG A 220 8.71 24.94 24.04
C ARG A 220 7.89 24.36 25.19
N GLU A 221 6.60 24.14 24.99
CA GLU A 221 5.72 23.52 25.98
C GLU A 221 6.17 22.08 26.32
N LEU A 222 6.62 21.32 25.31
CA LEU A 222 7.15 19.98 25.51
C LEU A 222 8.49 19.93 26.25
N ARG A 223 9.22 21.05 26.30
CA ARG A 223 10.51 21.15 27.01
C ARG A 223 10.36 21.51 28.49
N GLY A 224 9.20 22.02 28.92
CA GLY A 224 8.96 22.50 30.29
C GLY A 224 9.56 23.87 30.56
#